data_AF-A0A7Y3DAV1-F1
#
_entry.id   AF-A0A7Y3DAV1-F1
#
_cell.length_a   1.000
_cell.length_b   1.000
_cell.length_c   1.000
_cell.angle_alpha   90.00
_cell.angle_beta   90.00
_cell.angle_gamma   90.00
#
_symmetry.space_group_name_H-M   'P 1'
#
loop_
_entity.id
_entity.type
_entity.pdbx_description
1 polymer ?
#
loop_
_entity_poly.entity_id
_entity_poly.type
_entity_poly.pdbx_seq_one_letter_code
_entity_poly.pdbx_strand_id
1 'polypeptide(L)'
;MPPVVTAALASLVVLLAVGAGAWWRERGQRRTSPMAGGLHSDRSLPHEQEWELHHNSFSLCSKKLRVCLAELGLDYASRPVELIETGAYQNIGREFLAVNPAGLVPVLVHRGHPIYESHEQIVYAARHAGDAGRALHPEEAERRAVVEEWTDRASLVGDPLAGLEGRAGHCIPGLTVPLFASMVQYIPWMRFGEGLLFHPDKRRPLFLALLKQRGVARLPGPVRALVARSRDAM
;
A
#
# COMPACT_ATOMS: atom_id res chain seq x y z
N MET A 1 28.73 -7.52 -44.70
CA MET A 1 28.59 -6.37 -43.78
C MET A 1 29.98 -5.97 -43.28
N PRO A 2 30.30 -4.68 -43.13
CA PRO A 2 31.62 -4.27 -42.66
C PRO A 2 31.86 -4.77 -41.22
N PRO A 3 33.10 -5.16 -40.85
CA PRO A 3 33.44 -5.79 -39.57
C PRO A 3 33.04 -4.96 -38.34
N VAL A 4 32.95 -3.64 -38.51
CA VAL A 4 32.47 -2.69 -37.48
C VAL A 4 30.99 -2.89 -37.17
N VAL A 5 30.15 -3.15 -38.18
CA VAL A 5 28.71 -3.38 -38.00
C VAL A 5 28.45 -4.70 -37.27
N THR A 6 29.23 -5.74 -37.57
CA THR A 6 29.13 -7.03 -36.88
C THR A 6 29.58 -6.95 -35.41
N ALA A 7 30.66 -6.20 -35.11
CA ALA A 7 31.11 -5.98 -33.73
C ALA A 7 30.12 -5.14 -32.90
N ALA A 8 29.52 -4.12 -33.52
CA ALA A 8 28.48 -3.30 -32.87
C ALA A 8 27.22 -4.14 -32.58
N LEU A 9 26.79 -4.98 -33.52
CA LEU A 9 25.65 -5.89 -33.32
C LEU A 9 25.93 -6.92 -32.22
N ALA A 10 27.12 -7.52 -32.20
CA ALA A 10 27.51 -8.44 -31.14
C ALA A 10 27.52 -7.77 -29.75
N SER A 11 28.06 -6.55 -29.67
CA SER A 11 28.07 -5.76 -28.43
C SER A 11 26.65 -5.43 -27.94
N LEU A 12 25.75 -5.07 -28.86
CA LEU A 12 24.34 -4.82 -28.55
C LEU A 12 23.65 -6.09 -28.01
N VAL A 13 23.88 -7.25 -28.62
CA VAL A 13 23.31 -8.53 -28.15
C VAL A 13 23.78 -8.86 -26.74
N VAL A 14 25.07 -8.68 -26.45
CA VAL A 14 25.61 -8.90 -25.10
C VAL A 14 24.96 -7.95 -24.08
N LEU A 15 24.83 -6.66 -24.41
CA LEU A 15 24.20 -5.68 -23.52
C LEU A 15 22.73 -6.01 -23.26
N LEU A 16 21.99 -6.42 -24.29
CA LEU A 16 20.59 -6.85 -24.15
C LEU A 16 20.48 -8.11 -23.27
N ALA A 17 21.38 -9.07 -23.44
CA ALA A 17 21.40 -10.29 -22.64
C ALA A 17 21.71 -10.01 -21.17
N VAL A 18 22.71 -9.16 -20.89
CA VAL A 18 23.05 -8.72 -19.53
C VAL A 18 21.89 -7.96 -18.89
N GLY A 19 21.28 -7.03 -19.64
CA GLY A 19 20.12 -6.26 -19.18
C GLY A 19 18.91 -7.16 -18.87
N ALA A 20 18.61 -8.12 -19.74
CA ALA A 20 17.55 -9.09 -19.52
C ALA A 20 17.83 -9.98 -18.31
N GLY A 21 19.08 -10.46 -18.15
CA GLY A 21 19.50 -11.24 -16.98
C GLY A 21 19.37 -10.46 -15.67
N ALA A 22 19.79 -9.19 -15.64
CA ALA A 22 19.62 -8.31 -14.50
C ALA A 22 18.14 -8.08 -14.17
N TRP A 23 17.31 -7.84 -15.20
CA TRP A 23 15.87 -7.69 -15.03
C TRP A 23 15.20 -8.96 -14.47
N TRP A 24 15.53 -10.15 -14.99
CA TRP A 24 15.00 -11.41 -14.48
C TRP A 24 15.37 -11.64 -13.01
N ARG A 25 16.61 -11.33 -12.65
CA ARG A 25 17.07 -11.40 -11.26
C ARG A 25 16.29 -10.45 -10.36
N GLU A 26 16.17 -9.18 -10.74
CA GLU A 26 15.45 -8.17 -9.97
C GLU A 26 13.96 -8.53 -9.83
N ARG A 27 13.34 -8.97 -10.92
CA ARG A 27 11.95 -9.44 -10.92
C ARG A 27 11.75 -10.65 -10.00
N GLY A 28 12.73 -11.54 -9.91
CA GLY A 28 12.72 -12.66 -8.97
C GLY A 28 12.74 -12.23 -7.50
N GLN A 29 13.44 -11.13 -7.19
CA GLN A 29 13.54 -10.57 -5.84
C GLN A 29 12.35 -9.69 -5.44
N ARG A 30 11.55 -9.23 -6.41
CA ARG A 30 10.35 -8.41 -6.18
C ARG A 30 9.04 -9.20 -6.19
N ARG A 31 9.10 -10.49 -5.84
CA ARG A 31 7.90 -11.34 -5.80
C ARG A 31 7.09 -11.03 -4.55
N THR A 32 5.83 -10.71 -4.76
CA THR A 32 4.85 -10.54 -3.68
C THR A 32 4.15 -11.86 -3.38
N SER A 33 3.82 -12.09 -2.12
CA SER A 33 2.98 -13.22 -1.68
C SER A 33 1.97 -12.76 -0.62
N PRO A 34 0.75 -13.31 -0.59
CA PRO A 34 -0.20 -13.03 0.49
C PRO A 34 0.41 -13.35 1.87
N MET A 35 0.03 -12.58 2.88
CA MET A 35 0.40 -12.81 4.27
C MET A 35 -0.86 -12.88 5.12
N ALA A 36 -0.89 -13.79 6.10
CA ALA A 36 -1.99 -13.83 7.08
C ALA A 36 -1.95 -12.57 7.96
N GLY A 37 -3.12 -12.07 8.36
CA GLY A 37 -3.21 -10.99 9.34
C GLY A 37 -2.75 -11.43 10.73
N GLY A 38 -2.43 -10.46 11.59
CA GLY A 38 -2.00 -10.72 12.97
C GLY A 38 -0.49 -10.75 13.14
N LEU A 39 -0.05 -11.22 14.32
CA LEU A 39 1.36 -11.28 14.74
C LEU A 39 2.10 -12.46 14.09
N HIS A 40 3.26 -12.20 13.51
CA HIS A 40 4.17 -13.21 12.96
C HIS A 40 5.40 -13.33 13.87
N SER A 41 5.29 -14.13 14.93
CA SER A 41 6.36 -14.34 15.91
C SER A 41 7.51 -15.21 15.37
N ASP A 42 7.29 -15.95 14.28
CA ASP A 42 8.28 -16.73 13.55
C ASP A 42 9.24 -15.84 12.74
N ARG A 43 8.88 -14.57 12.51
CA ARG A 43 9.67 -13.60 11.76
C ARG A 43 10.34 -12.64 12.74
N SER A 44 11.61 -12.32 12.48
CA SER A 44 12.36 -11.30 13.22
C SER A 44 12.98 -10.31 12.24
N LEU A 45 12.70 -9.03 12.45
CA LEU A 45 13.20 -7.91 11.69
C LEU A 45 14.20 -7.12 12.54
N PRO A 46 15.25 -6.56 11.91
CA PRO A 46 16.06 -5.54 12.56
C PRO A 46 15.16 -4.39 13.03
N HIS A 47 15.34 -3.95 14.27
CA HIS A 47 14.58 -2.86 14.88
C HIS A 47 15.46 -2.04 15.83
N GLU A 48 15.13 -0.77 15.98
CA GLU A 48 15.80 0.23 16.82
C GLU A 48 14.95 0.62 18.02
N GLN A 49 13.63 0.49 17.93
CA GLN A 49 12.69 0.79 19.01
C GLN A 49 11.75 -0.39 19.28
N GLU A 50 11.13 -0.38 20.46
CA GLU A 50 10.12 -1.37 20.83
C GLU A 50 8.98 -1.42 19.81
N TRP A 51 8.49 -0.26 19.37
CA TRP A 51 7.50 -0.14 18.31
C TRP A 51 8.11 0.55 17.10
N GLU A 52 7.86 -0.02 15.92
CA GLU A 52 8.11 0.66 14.66
C GLU A 52 6.88 0.57 13.76
N LEU A 53 6.68 1.61 12.95
CA LEU A 53 5.58 1.63 12.00
C LEU A 53 6.16 1.87 10.61
N HIS A 54 6.03 0.89 9.73
CA HIS A 54 6.21 1.10 8.30
C HIS A 54 4.93 1.63 7.70
N HIS A 55 4.93 2.86 7.20
CA HIS A 55 3.71 3.53 6.77
C HIS A 55 3.89 4.47 5.59
N ASN A 56 2.79 4.72 4.90
CA ASN A 56 2.71 5.75 3.88
C ASN A 56 1.88 6.93 4.40
N SER A 57 2.31 8.15 4.07
CA SER A 57 1.67 9.39 4.55
C SER A 57 0.22 9.55 4.05
N PHE A 58 -0.07 9.08 2.84
CA PHE A 58 -1.39 9.19 2.21
C PHE A 58 -2.31 8.00 2.51
N SER A 59 -1.76 6.80 2.68
CA SER A 59 -2.55 5.58 2.94
C SER A 59 -3.47 5.76 4.15
N LEU A 60 -4.77 5.51 3.94
CA LEU A 60 -5.77 5.59 5.02
C LEU A 60 -5.50 4.53 6.10
N CYS A 61 -5.15 3.31 5.71
CA CYS A 61 -4.79 2.26 6.68
C CYS A 61 -3.57 2.67 7.50
N SER A 62 -2.56 3.28 6.87
CA SER A 62 -1.41 3.86 7.59
C SER A 62 -1.82 4.99 8.53
N LYS A 63 -2.73 5.87 8.11
CA LYS A 63 -3.27 6.95 8.94
C LYS A 63 -4.04 6.41 10.15
N LYS A 64 -4.86 5.35 9.97
CA LYS A 64 -5.56 4.67 11.09
C LYS A 64 -4.57 4.27 12.18
N LEU A 65 -3.43 3.67 11.79
CA LEU A 65 -2.42 3.24 12.77
C LEU A 65 -1.70 4.41 13.44
N ARG A 66 -1.37 5.47 12.70
CA ARG A 66 -0.77 6.66 13.31
C ARG A 66 -1.70 7.32 14.34
N VAL A 67 -3.00 7.40 14.05
CA VAL A 67 -3.99 7.90 15.01
C VAL A 67 -4.11 6.95 16.21
N CYS A 68 -4.25 5.64 15.96
CA CYS A 68 -4.32 4.64 17.01
C CYS A 68 -3.14 4.72 17.98
N LEU A 69 -1.90 4.71 17.48
CA LEU A 69 -0.70 4.78 18.33
C LEU A 69 -0.64 6.08 19.13
N ALA A 70 -1.05 7.21 18.55
CA ALA A 70 -1.12 8.48 19.24
C ALA A 70 -2.16 8.48 20.38
N GLU A 71 -3.37 7.97 20.13
CA GLU A 71 -4.43 7.86 21.15
C GLU A 71 -4.06 6.87 22.28
N LEU A 72 -3.30 5.83 21.95
CA LEU A 72 -2.82 4.84 22.92
C LEU A 72 -1.57 5.30 23.70
N GLY A 73 -0.97 6.43 23.33
CA GLY A 73 0.28 6.91 23.93
C GLY A 73 1.48 5.98 23.67
N LEU A 74 1.49 5.28 22.53
CA LEU A 74 2.57 4.39 22.12
C LEU A 74 3.55 5.13 21.20
N ASP A 75 4.73 5.45 21.73
CA ASP A 75 5.83 5.99 20.95
C ASP A 75 6.38 4.93 19.98
N TYR A 76 6.72 5.35 18.76
CA TYR A 76 7.20 4.44 17.72
C TYR A 76 8.24 5.08 16.79
N ALA A 77 9.12 4.26 16.23
CA ALA A 77 9.98 4.64 15.12
C ALA A 77 9.19 4.73 13.82
N SER A 78 9.13 5.92 13.22
CA SER A 78 8.48 6.16 11.94
C SER A 78 9.35 5.69 10.77
N ARG A 79 8.90 4.68 10.03
CA ARG A 79 9.56 4.14 8.83
C ARG A 79 8.72 4.48 7.57
N PRO A 80 8.92 5.64 6.92
CA PRO A 80 8.13 6.00 5.75
C PRO A 80 8.40 5.05 4.57
N VAL A 81 7.32 4.68 3.87
CA VAL A 81 7.34 3.84 2.67
C VAL A 81 6.59 4.55 1.55
N GLU A 82 7.28 4.81 0.45
CA GLU A 82 6.67 5.40 -0.73
C GLU A 82 5.81 4.39 -1.49
N LEU A 83 4.61 4.84 -1.86
CA LEU A 83 3.77 4.24 -2.89
C LEU A 83 3.88 5.08 -4.16
N ILE A 84 3.47 4.51 -5.29
CA ILE A 84 3.56 5.18 -6.60
C ILE A 84 2.86 6.54 -6.61
N GLU A 85 1.73 6.69 -5.92
CA GLU A 85 1.02 7.97 -5.85
C GLU A 85 1.75 9.01 -5.02
N THR A 86 2.67 8.60 -4.14
CA THR A 86 3.45 9.48 -3.26
C THR A 86 4.90 9.66 -3.68
N GLY A 87 5.42 8.86 -4.61
CA GLY A 87 6.81 9.00 -5.09
C GLY A 87 7.30 7.84 -5.95
N ALA A 88 7.37 6.64 -5.35
CA ALA A 88 8.04 5.48 -5.93
C ALA A 88 7.38 4.15 -5.55
N TYR A 89 7.87 3.05 -6.12
CA TYR A 89 7.40 1.69 -5.85
C TYR A 89 8.14 1.01 -4.69
N GLN A 90 8.38 1.73 -3.57
CA GLN A 90 9.17 1.20 -2.47
C GLN A 90 8.51 -0.02 -1.82
N ASN A 91 7.17 -0.04 -1.75
CA ASN A 91 6.39 -1.15 -1.18
C ASN A 91 6.53 -2.48 -1.94
N ILE A 92 7.02 -2.47 -3.19
CA ILE A 92 7.33 -3.68 -3.95
C ILE A 92 8.83 -3.80 -4.24
N GLY A 93 9.65 -3.02 -3.55
CA GLY A 93 11.10 -3.16 -3.55
C GLY A 93 11.53 -4.29 -2.62
N ARG A 94 12.68 -4.90 -2.91
CA ARG A 94 13.23 -6.04 -2.15
C ARG A 94 13.33 -5.78 -0.64
N GLU A 95 13.68 -4.57 -0.24
CA GLU A 95 13.87 -4.19 1.16
C GLU A 95 12.55 -4.19 1.93
N PHE A 96 11.50 -3.60 1.35
CA PHE A 96 10.18 -3.63 1.98
C PHE A 96 9.51 -5.00 1.88
N LEU A 97 9.74 -5.76 0.81
CA LEU A 97 9.22 -7.12 0.71
C LEU A 97 9.85 -8.09 1.71
N ALA A 98 11.07 -7.80 2.19
CA ALA A 98 11.64 -8.50 3.34
C ALA A 98 10.87 -8.22 4.64
N VAL A 99 10.32 -7.01 4.80
CA VAL A 99 9.45 -6.62 5.92
C VAL A 99 8.06 -7.22 5.78
N ASN A 100 7.41 -7.03 4.62
CA ASN A 100 6.09 -7.56 4.30
C ASN A 100 6.06 -8.11 2.87
N PRO A 101 6.08 -9.44 2.69
CA PRO A 101 5.98 -10.07 1.38
C PRO A 101 4.72 -9.72 0.59
N ALA A 102 3.64 -9.27 1.24
CA ALA A 102 2.44 -8.81 0.54
C ALA A 102 2.63 -7.47 -0.17
N GLY A 103 3.67 -6.71 0.19
CA GLY A 103 3.94 -5.39 -0.37
C GLY A 103 2.89 -4.35 0.02
N LEU A 104 2.28 -4.51 1.21
CA LEU A 104 1.23 -3.65 1.72
C LEU A 104 1.69 -2.86 2.95
N VAL A 105 1.15 -1.65 3.10
CA VAL A 105 1.32 -0.79 4.28
C VAL A 105 -0.03 -0.53 4.93
N PRO A 106 -0.10 -0.33 6.26
CA PRO A 106 1.03 -0.30 7.20
C PRO A 106 1.51 -1.67 7.65
N VAL A 107 2.69 -1.70 8.26
CA VAL A 107 3.21 -2.81 9.05
C VAL A 107 3.62 -2.26 10.40
N LEU A 108 2.94 -2.70 11.46
CA LEU A 108 3.37 -2.46 12.84
C LEU A 108 4.40 -3.52 13.19
N VAL A 109 5.50 -3.13 13.82
CA VAL A 109 6.53 -4.03 14.31
C VAL A 109 6.64 -3.82 15.80
N HIS A 110 6.54 -4.90 16.58
CA HIS A 110 6.72 -4.89 18.02
C HIS A 110 7.88 -5.81 18.39
N ARG A 111 8.97 -5.24 18.90
CA ARG A 111 10.21 -5.94 19.29
C ARG A 111 10.75 -6.83 18.16
N GLY A 112 10.74 -6.32 16.94
CA GLY A 112 11.20 -7.01 15.74
C GLY A 112 10.19 -7.97 15.10
N HIS A 113 9.02 -8.20 15.70
CA HIS A 113 8.00 -9.08 15.13
C HIS A 113 6.94 -8.28 14.37
N PRO A 114 6.71 -8.53 13.07
CA PRO A 114 5.72 -7.80 12.31
C PRO A 114 4.29 -8.27 12.61
N ILE A 115 3.37 -7.31 12.61
CA ILE A 115 1.93 -7.49 12.68
C ILE A 115 1.33 -6.98 11.36
N TYR A 116 0.63 -7.84 10.63
CA TYR A 116 -0.03 -7.50 9.37
C TYR A 116 -1.54 -7.32 9.55
N GLU A 117 -2.17 -6.72 8.53
CA GLU A 117 -3.58 -6.27 8.51
C GLU A 117 -3.89 -5.14 9.51
N SER A 118 -4.40 -4.01 9.01
CA SER A 118 -4.49 -2.79 9.83
C SER A 118 -5.44 -2.92 11.03
N HIS A 119 -6.51 -3.72 10.91
CA HIS A 119 -7.42 -3.94 12.04
C HIS A 119 -6.76 -4.80 13.12
N GLU A 120 -6.08 -5.90 12.73
CA GLU A 120 -5.30 -6.72 13.65
C GLU A 120 -4.19 -5.93 14.34
N GLN A 121 -3.50 -5.03 13.61
CA GLN A 121 -2.49 -4.14 14.19
C GLN A 121 -3.09 -3.21 15.26
N ILE A 122 -4.29 -2.65 15.05
CA ILE A 122 -4.98 -1.80 16.02
C ILE A 122 -5.36 -2.60 17.27
N VAL A 123 -5.96 -3.78 17.09
CA VAL A 123 -6.34 -4.67 18.20
C VAL A 123 -5.10 -5.08 19.00
N TYR A 124 -4.01 -5.41 18.31
CA TYR A 124 -2.74 -5.75 18.94
C TYR A 124 -2.19 -4.58 19.76
N ALA A 125 -2.09 -3.38 19.18
CA ALA A 125 -1.61 -2.18 19.89
C ALA A 125 -2.47 -1.88 21.13
N ALA A 126 -3.80 -1.95 21.00
CA ALA A 126 -4.73 -1.73 22.11
C ALA A 126 -4.48 -2.71 23.28
N ARG A 127 -4.20 -3.99 22.99
CA ARG A 127 -3.86 -4.97 24.04
C ARG A 127 -2.59 -4.64 24.84
N HIS A 128 -1.74 -3.74 24.34
CA HIS A 128 -0.49 -3.34 24.99
C HIS A 128 -0.54 -1.97 25.67
N ALA A 129 -1.71 -1.30 25.66
CA ALA A 129 -1.84 0.10 26.07
C ALA A 129 -2.71 0.31 27.33
N GLY A 130 -2.82 -0.70 28.20
CA GLY A 130 -3.48 -0.58 29.50
C GLY A 130 -4.92 -0.02 29.41
N ASP A 131 -5.22 1.02 30.19
CA ASP A 131 -6.55 1.66 30.22
C ASP A 131 -6.94 2.30 28.88
N ALA A 132 -6.00 2.97 28.20
CA ALA A 132 -6.25 3.55 26.87
C ALA A 132 -6.62 2.44 25.86
N GLY A 133 -5.91 1.32 25.95
CA GLY A 133 -6.21 0.10 25.22
C GLY A 133 -7.61 -0.46 25.47
N ARG A 134 -7.98 -0.59 26.75
CA ARG A 134 -9.32 -1.04 27.18
C ARG A 134 -10.42 -0.09 26.73
N ALA A 135 -10.16 1.22 26.69
CA ALA A 135 -11.12 2.21 26.19
C ALA A 135 -11.32 2.10 24.66
N LEU A 136 -10.23 1.94 23.90
CA LEU A 136 -10.30 1.81 22.43
C LEU A 136 -10.91 0.48 21.99
N HIS A 137 -10.57 -0.61 22.69
CA HIS A 137 -10.97 -1.97 22.37
C HIS A 137 -11.56 -2.66 23.62
N PRO A 138 -12.82 -2.39 24.01
CA PRO A 138 -13.44 -2.81 25.28
C PRO A 138 -13.84 -4.29 25.36
N GLU A 139 -13.50 -4.98 26.45
CA GLU A 139 -13.78 -6.42 26.63
C GLU A 139 -15.27 -6.77 26.76
N GLU A 140 -16.09 -5.83 27.23
CA GLU A 140 -17.54 -5.98 27.37
C GLU A 140 -18.20 -6.26 26.01
N ALA A 141 -18.88 -7.40 25.89
CA ALA A 141 -19.43 -7.89 24.61
C ALA A 141 -20.34 -6.88 23.90
N GLU A 142 -21.19 -6.16 24.64
CA GLU A 142 -22.09 -5.16 24.06
C GLU A 142 -21.32 -3.97 23.46
N ARG A 143 -20.32 -3.45 24.18
CA ARG A 143 -19.48 -2.36 23.66
C ARG A 143 -18.59 -2.81 22.51
N ARG A 144 -18.07 -4.04 22.62
CA ARG A 144 -17.30 -4.69 21.55
C ARG A 144 -18.11 -4.76 20.27
N ALA A 145 -19.37 -5.20 20.35
CA ALA A 145 -20.26 -5.30 19.20
C ALA A 145 -20.48 -3.96 18.50
N VAL A 146 -20.62 -2.86 19.26
CA VAL A 146 -20.73 -1.51 18.70
C VAL A 146 -19.46 -1.12 17.94
N VAL A 147 -18.27 -1.39 18.50
CA VAL A 147 -16.99 -1.11 17.82
C VAL A 147 -16.86 -1.92 16.54
N GLU A 148 -17.21 -3.21 16.58
CA GLU A 148 -17.18 -4.11 15.43
C GLU A 148 -18.14 -3.67 14.33
N GLU A 149 -19.37 -3.27 14.66
CA GLU A 149 -20.36 -2.75 13.72
C GLU A 149 -19.83 -1.53 12.95
N TRP A 150 -19.31 -0.53 13.66
CA TRP A 150 -18.78 0.67 13.01
C TRP A 150 -17.50 0.41 12.22
N THR A 151 -16.65 -0.50 12.72
CA THR A 151 -15.45 -0.93 12.00
C THR A 151 -15.82 -1.64 10.70
N ASP A 152 -16.81 -2.53 10.73
CA ASP A 152 -17.32 -3.23 9.57
C ASP A 152 -17.92 -2.26 8.54
N ARG A 153 -18.76 -1.33 8.99
CA ARG A 153 -19.40 -0.32 8.15
C ARG A 153 -18.39 0.63 7.47
N ALA A 154 -17.28 0.92 8.13
CA ALA A 154 -16.19 1.75 7.60
C ALA A 154 -15.14 0.94 6.80
N SER A 155 -15.27 -0.39 6.74
CA SER A 155 -14.30 -1.26 6.07
C SER A 155 -14.54 -1.40 4.58
N LEU A 156 -13.47 -1.74 3.87
CA LEU A 156 -13.45 -2.03 2.44
C LEU A 156 -13.40 -3.56 2.27
N VAL A 157 -14.53 -4.21 2.00
CA VAL A 157 -14.63 -5.68 1.98
C VAL A 157 -15.25 -6.16 0.66
N GLY A 158 -14.63 -7.15 0.02
CA GLY A 158 -15.11 -7.66 -1.27
C GLY A 158 -14.78 -6.73 -2.44
N ASP A 159 -15.65 -6.66 -3.45
CA ASP A 159 -15.52 -5.71 -4.56
C ASP A 159 -16.13 -4.35 -4.19
N PRO A 160 -15.31 -3.32 -3.94
CA PRO A 160 -15.81 -2.03 -3.49
C PRO A 160 -16.62 -1.29 -4.57
N LEU A 161 -16.40 -1.60 -5.84
CA LEU A 161 -17.05 -0.91 -6.95
C LEU A 161 -18.48 -1.40 -7.17
N ALA A 162 -18.80 -2.61 -6.68
CA ALA A 162 -20.12 -3.21 -6.75
C ALA A 162 -21.01 -2.85 -5.55
N GLY A 163 -20.42 -2.59 -4.37
CA GLY A 163 -21.15 -2.47 -3.11
C GLY A 163 -21.23 -1.07 -2.49
N LEU A 164 -21.22 0.01 -3.29
CA LEU A 164 -21.09 1.40 -2.80
C LEU A 164 -22.06 1.78 -1.66
N GLU A 165 -23.31 1.32 -1.71
CA GLU A 165 -24.35 1.67 -0.72
C GLU A 165 -24.29 0.83 0.55
N GLY A 166 -23.56 -0.29 0.55
CA GLY A 166 -23.53 -1.23 1.67
C GLY A 166 -22.58 -0.86 2.80
N ARG A 167 -21.51 -0.11 2.50
CA ARG A 167 -20.45 0.26 3.45
C ARG A 167 -19.87 1.61 3.09
N ALA A 168 -19.69 2.48 4.08
CA ALA A 168 -19.05 3.78 3.88
C ALA A 168 -17.62 3.64 3.31
N GLY A 169 -16.92 2.56 3.68
CA GLY A 169 -15.60 2.25 3.13
C GLY A 169 -15.59 2.04 1.61
N HIS A 170 -16.70 1.60 1.00
CA HIS A 170 -16.79 1.36 -0.44
C HIS A 170 -16.79 2.64 -1.27
N CYS A 171 -17.13 3.79 -0.69
CA CYS A 171 -17.05 5.09 -1.36
C CYS A 171 -15.60 5.56 -1.58
N ILE A 172 -14.66 5.08 -0.76
CA ILE A 172 -13.29 5.57 -0.72
C ILE A 172 -12.53 5.41 -2.06
N PRO A 173 -12.55 4.25 -2.75
CA PRO A 173 -11.85 4.10 -4.03
C PRO A 173 -12.28 5.11 -5.09
N GLY A 174 -13.58 5.44 -5.19
CA GLY A 174 -14.04 6.44 -6.13
C GLY A 174 -13.63 7.86 -5.71
N LEU A 175 -13.81 8.20 -4.44
CA LEU A 175 -13.45 9.52 -3.89
C LEU A 175 -11.94 9.81 -3.91
N THR A 176 -11.10 8.78 -3.95
CA THR A 176 -9.63 8.93 -4.00
C THR A 176 -9.09 9.17 -5.42
N VAL A 177 -9.85 8.88 -6.49
CA VAL A 177 -9.35 9.06 -7.87
C VAL A 177 -8.92 10.50 -8.19
N PRO A 178 -9.68 11.56 -7.84
CA PRO A 178 -9.25 12.94 -8.11
C PRO A 178 -7.98 13.31 -7.33
N LEU A 179 -7.80 12.77 -6.13
CA LEU A 179 -6.59 12.94 -5.33
C LEU A 179 -5.41 12.29 -6.03
N PHE A 180 -5.54 11.03 -6.47
CA PHE A 180 -4.52 10.35 -7.26
C PHE A 180 -4.18 11.12 -8.54
N ALA A 181 -5.18 11.57 -9.31
CA ALA A 181 -4.96 12.34 -10.53
C ALA A 181 -4.18 13.64 -10.31
N SER A 182 -4.31 14.23 -9.12
CA SER A 182 -3.56 15.42 -8.69
C SER A 182 -2.15 15.06 -8.22
N MET A 183 -2.00 14.02 -7.40
CA MET A 183 -0.71 13.60 -6.84
C MET A 183 0.25 13.09 -7.92
N VAL A 184 -0.24 12.30 -8.87
CA VAL A 184 0.61 11.72 -9.92
C VAL A 184 1.19 12.76 -10.90
N GLN A 185 0.72 14.01 -10.85
CA GLN A 185 1.31 15.11 -11.63
C GLN A 185 2.78 15.35 -11.27
N TYR A 186 3.15 15.12 -10.02
CA TYR A 186 4.52 15.31 -9.52
C TYR A 186 5.41 14.08 -9.70
N ILE A 187 4.85 12.96 -10.16
CA ILE A 187 5.57 11.70 -10.31
C ILE A 187 6.25 11.62 -11.68
N PRO A 188 7.57 11.36 -11.77
CA PRO A 188 8.27 11.23 -13.05
C PRO A 188 7.72 10.10 -13.92
N TRP A 189 7.66 10.29 -15.24
CA TRP A 189 7.16 9.29 -16.19
C TRP A 189 7.90 7.93 -16.10
N MET A 190 9.19 7.97 -15.78
CA MET A 190 10.02 6.76 -15.60
C MET A 190 9.46 5.81 -14.53
N ARG A 191 8.79 6.33 -13.48
CA ARG A 191 8.22 5.50 -12.42
C ARG A 191 7.09 4.61 -12.94
N PHE A 192 6.28 5.07 -13.88
CA PHE A 192 5.26 4.21 -14.49
C PHE A 192 5.90 3.09 -15.32
N GLY A 193 7.06 3.34 -15.95
CA GLY A 193 7.88 2.31 -16.58
C GLY A 193 8.35 1.26 -15.57
N GLU A 194 8.85 1.68 -14.41
CA GLU A 194 9.18 0.77 -13.30
C GLU A 194 7.98 -0.09 -12.88
N GLY A 195 6.80 0.52 -12.76
CA GLY A 195 5.56 -0.19 -12.45
C GLY A 195 5.19 -1.23 -13.50
N LEU A 196 5.30 -0.89 -14.79
CA LEU A 196 5.07 -1.82 -15.89
C LEU A 196 6.04 -3.01 -15.86
N LEU A 197 7.28 -2.80 -15.42
CA LEU A 197 8.26 -3.87 -15.27
C LEU A 197 7.98 -4.75 -14.03
N PHE A 198 7.72 -4.14 -12.87
CA PHE A 198 7.80 -4.85 -11.58
C PHE A 198 6.49 -4.96 -10.79
N HIS A 199 5.51 -4.06 -10.98
CA HIS A 199 4.26 -4.12 -10.20
C HIS A 199 3.44 -5.39 -10.56
N PRO A 200 2.90 -6.14 -9.58
CA PRO A 200 2.16 -7.37 -9.86
C PRO A 200 0.90 -7.12 -10.70
N ASP A 201 0.15 -6.05 -10.41
CA ASP A 201 -0.99 -5.62 -11.22
C ASP A 201 -0.58 -4.53 -12.22
N LYS A 202 -0.50 -4.87 -13.51
CA LYS A 202 -0.11 -3.92 -14.56
C LYS A 202 -1.19 -2.88 -14.90
N ARG A 203 -2.44 -3.11 -14.47
CA ARG A 203 -3.54 -2.15 -14.69
C ARG A 203 -3.33 -0.88 -13.87
N ARG A 204 -2.75 -0.99 -12.69
CA ARG A 204 -2.46 0.13 -11.78
C ARG A 204 -1.51 1.18 -12.37
N PRO A 205 -0.26 0.84 -12.80
CA PRO A 205 0.61 1.82 -13.44
C PRO A 205 0.00 2.42 -14.71
N LEU A 206 -0.71 1.63 -15.52
CA LEU A 206 -1.38 2.12 -16.72
C LEU A 206 -2.48 3.13 -16.39
N PHE A 207 -3.31 2.83 -15.40
CA PHE A 207 -4.38 3.72 -14.95
C PHE A 207 -3.82 5.03 -14.39
N LEU A 208 -2.83 4.97 -13.51
CA LEU A 208 -2.21 6.17 -12.94
C LEU A 208 -1.46 7.00 -14.00
N ALA A 209 -0.82 6.35 -14.98
CA ALA A 209 -0.23 7.02 -16.15
C ALA A 209 -1.29 7.77 -16.98
N LEU A 210 -2.46 7.15 -17.19
CA LEU A 210 -3.58 7.80 -17.87
C LEU A 210 -4.11 9.01 -17.09
N LEU A 211 -4.23 8.90 -15.77
CA LEU A 211 -4.61 10.01 -14.91
C LEU A 211 -3.58 11.14 -14.97
N LYS A 212 -2.28 10.80 -14.98
CA LYS A 212 -1.21 11.78 -15.17
C LYS A 212 -1.37 12.54 -16.48
N GLN A 213 -1.55 11.82 -17.59
CA GLN A 213 -1.70 12.40 -18.92
C GLN A 213 -2.89 13.36 -19.03
N ARG A 214 -4.03 12.99 -18.42
CA ARG A 214 -5.27 13.77 -18.54
C ARG A 214 -5.40 14.88 -17.50
N GLY A 215 -4.84 14.67 -16.31
CA GLY A 215 -5.04 15.54 -15.15
C GLY A 215 -6.45 15.44 -14.56
N VAL A 216 -6.61 16.03 -13.37
CA VAL A 216 -7.86 15.99 -12.60
C VAL A 216 -9.04 16.68 -13.31
N ALA A 217 -8.78 17.68 -14.16
CA ALA A 217 -9.82 18.40 -14.89
C ALA A 217 -10.44 17.59 -16.05
N ARG A 218 -9.76 16.54 -16.55
CA ARG A 218 -10.20 15.77 -17.72
C ARG A 218 -10.32 14.28 -17.43
N LEU A 219 -10.83 13.90 -16.25
CA LEU A 219 -11.07 12.51 -15.89
C LEU A 219 -11.98 11.81 -16.93
N PRO A 220 -11.74 10.54 -17.29
CA PRO A 220 -12.60 9.79 -18.22
C PRO A 220 -14.06 9.71 -17.73
N GLY A 221 -15.02 9.62 -18.67
CA GLY A 221 -16.46 9.56 -18.37
C GLY A 221 -16.84 8.50 -17.31
N PRO A 222 -16.43 7.22 -17.47
CA PRO A 222 -16.69 6.18 -16.47
C PRO A 222 -16.09 6.49 -15.08
N VAL A 223 -14.91 7.13 -15.05
CA VAL A 223 -14.26 7.54 -13.80
C VAL A 223 -15.03 8.65 -13.13
N ARG A 224 -15.49 9.67 -13.86
CA ARG A 224 -16.34 10.73 -13.30
C ARG A 224 -17.65 10.18 -12.76
N ALA A 225 -18.26 9.22 -13.46
CA ALA A 225 -19.47 8.55 -12.99
C ALA A 225 -19.21 7.77 -11.69
N LEU A 226 -18.08 7.07 -11.58
CA LEU A 226 -17.68 6.40 -10.34
C LEU A 226 -17.49 7.38 -9.19
N VAL A 227 -16.81 8.51 -9.43
CA VAL A 227 -16.61 9.57 -8.42
C VAL A 227 -17.96 10.12 -7.94
N ALA A 228 -18.87 10.44 -8.87
CA ALA A 228 -20.20 10.95 -8.53
C ALA A 228 -21.00 9.93 -7.72
N ARG A 229 -21.07 8.67 -8.18
CA ARG A 229 -21.74 7.59 -7.44
C ARG A 229 -21.16 7.39 -6.04
N SER A 230 -19.83 7.47 -5.90
CA SER A 230 -19.17 7.31 -4.60
C SER A 230 -19.42 8.49 -3.66
N ARG A 231 -19.57 9.71 -4.20
CA ARG A 231 -19.97 10.89 -3.44
C ARG A 231 -21.41 10.78 -2.97
N ASP A 232 -22.31 10.32 -3.84
CA ASP A 232 -23.75 10.29 -3.57
C ASP A 232 -24.15 9.12 -2.67
N ALA A 233 -23.30 8.08 -2.56
CA ALA A 233 -23.49 6.94 -1.67
C ALA A 233 -22.92 7.14 -0.25
N MET A 234 -22.16 8.22 -0.02
CA MET A 234 -21.62 8.60 1.30
C MET A 234 -22.65 9.42 2.08
#